data_AF-A0A8I0WNN1-F1
#
_entry.id   AF-A0A8I0WNN1-F1
#
_cell.length_a   1.000
_cell.length_b   1.000
_cell.length_c   1.000
_cell.angle_alpha   90.00
_cell.angle_beta   90.00
_cell.angle_gamma   90.00
#
_symmetry.space_group_name_H-M   'P 1'
#
loop_
_entity.id
_entity.type
_entity.pdbx_description
1 polymer ?
#
loop_
_entity_poly.entity_id
_entity_poly.type
_entity_poly.pdbx_seq_one_letter_code
_entity_poly.pdbx_strand_id
1 'polypeptide(L)'
;MLRFYQEISHLYPCICELPDDEIDDSVWCDGPLINNFMTKIPVVGFVYSKVDEALPVVIKLANKMGISVLDWQQGAVFNAK
;
A
#
# COMPACT_ATOMS: atom_id res chain seq x y z
N MET A 1 -4.86 8.51 8.20
CA MET A 1 -4.78 7.22 7.49
C MET A 1 -5.87 7.05 6.44
N LEU A 2 -7.15 7.33 6.73
CA LEU A 2 -8.23 7.22 5.72
C LEU A 2 -7.94 7.94 4.39
N ARG A 3 -7.43 9.18 4.45
CA ARG A 3 -7.04 9.92 3.24
C ARG A 3 -5.94 9.21 2.44
N PHE A 4 -4.95 8.65 3.11
CA PHE A 4 -3.88 7.90 2.44
C PHE A 4 -4.43 6.64 1.77
N TYR A 5 -5.31 5.90 2.44
CA TYR A 5 -6.04 4.78 1.85
C TYR A 5 -6.78 5.18 0.57
N GLN A 6 -7.52 6.29 0.59
CA GLN A 6 -8.26 6.77 -0.58
C GLN A 6 -7.33 7.10 -1.76
N GLU A 7 -6.25 7.84 -1.49
CA GLU A 7 -5.28 8.23 -2.52
C GLU A 7 -4.54 7.01 -3.10
N ILE A 8 -4.13 6.06 -2.27
CA ILE A 8 -3.44 4.86 -2.77
C ILE A 8 -4.39 3.91 -3.49
N SER A 9 -5.65 3.82 -3.07
CA SER A 9 -6.65 2.97 -3.73
C SER A 9 -7.06 3.49 -5.12
N HIS A 10 -6.91 4.80 -5.37
CA HIS A 10 -7.08 5.35 -6.72
C HIS A 10 -5.93 4.97 -7.67
N LEU A 11 -4.73 4.73 -7.15
CA LEU A 11 -3.56 4.31 -7.94
C LEU A 11 -3.54 2.79 -8.11
N TYR A 12 -3.88 2.08 -7.04
CA TYR A 12 -3.86 0.64 -6.95
C TYR A 12 -5.15 0.15 -6.27
N PRO A 13 -6.18 -0.22 -7.06
CA PRO A 13 -7.47 -0.64 -6.52
C PRO A 13 -7.36 -1.81 -5.53
N CYS A 14 -8.28 -1.86 -4.58
CA CYS A 14 -8.39 -2.99 -3.66
C CYS A 14 -8.67 -4.27 -4.46
N ILE A 15 -8.03 -5.39 -4.09
CA ILE A 15 -8.26 -6.69 -4.75
C ILE A 15 -9.74 -7.12 -4.73
N CYS A 16 -10.50 -6.69 -3.71
CA CYS A 16 -11.94 -6.96 -3.61
C CYS A 16 -12.82 -6.12 -4.56
N GLU A 17 -12.25 -5.12 -5.23
CA GLU A 17 -12.93 -4.26 -6.20
C GLU A 17 -12.59 -4.64 -7.66
N LEU A 18 -11.65 -5.57 -7.85
CA LEU A 18 -11.23 -6.03 -9.16
C LEU A 18 -12.13 -7.17 -9.67
N PRO A 19 -12.34 -7.28 -11.00
CA PRO A 19 -12.85 -8.49 -11.64
C PRO A 19 -11.98 -9.72 -11.34
N ASP A 20 -12.57 -10.92 -11.32
CA ASP A 20 -11.86 -12.17 -11.00
C ASP A 20 -10.63 -12.42 -11.88
N ASP A 21 -10.66 -12.00 -13.15
CA ASP A 21 -9.56 -12.15 -14.11
C ASP A 21 -8.45 -11.10 -13.96
N GLU A 22 -8.66 -10.05 -13.17
CA GLU A 22 -7.68 -8.99 -12.86
C GLU A 22 -7.08 -9.12 -11.45
N ILE A 23 -7.59 -10.03 -10.61
CA ILE A 23 -7.14 -10.24 -9.22
C ILE A 23 -5.62 -10.52 -9.16
N ASP A 24 -5.12 -11.39 -10.04
CA ASP A 24 -3.71 -11.80 -10.07
C ASP A 24 -2.77 -10.68 -10.54
N ASP A 25 -3.30 -9.63 -11.18
CA ASP A 25 -2.54 -8.45 -11.61
C ASP A 25 -2.44 -7.37 -10.53
N SER A 26 -3.17 -7.52 -9.42
CA SER A 26 -3.13 -6.58 -8.29
C SER A 26 -1.75 -6.47 -7.67
N VAL A 27 -1.43 -5.30 -7.12
CA VAL A 27 -0.21 -5.09 -6.35
C VAL A 27 -0.35 -5.58 -4.91
N TRP A 28 -1.58 -5.71 -4.40
CA TRP A 28 -1.86 -6.08 -3.02
C TRP A 28 -1.94 -7.60 -2.88
N CYS A 29 -1.33 -8.16 -1.83
CA CYS A 29 -1.44 -9.59 -1.56
C CYS A 29 -2.69 -9.97 -0.76
N ASP A 30 -3.45 -8.99 -0.28
CA ASP A 30 -4.60 -9.18 0.58
C ASP A 30 -5.67 -8.09 0.41
N GLY A 31 -6.88 -8.40 0.88
CA GLY A 31 -7.98 -7.45 1.00
C GLY A 31 -9.07 -7.95 1.95
N PRO A 32 -10.06 -7.12 2.31
CA PRO A 32 -10.24 -5.72 1.91
C PRO A 32 -9.14 -4.80 2.44
N LEU A 33 -8.53 -4.01 1.55
CA LEU A 33 -7.38 -3.15 1.86
C LEU A 33 -7.67 -2.16 2.99
N ILE A 34 -8.91 -1.65 3.09
CA ILE A 34 -9.32 -0.72 4.15
C ILE A 34 -9.10 -1.28 5.56
N ASN A 35 -9.18 -2.60 5.74
CA ASN A 35 -9.02 -3.24 7.04
C ASN A 35 -7.63 -3.00 7.63
N ASN A 36 -6.61 -2.94 6.76
CA ASN A 36 -5.23 -2.66 7.13
C ASN A 36 -5.03 -1.23 7.68
N PHE A 37 -5.93 -0.30 7.32
CA PHE A 37 -5.89 1.10 7.75
C PHE A 37 -6.74 1.43 8.97
N MET A 38 -7.43 0.44 9.56
CA MET A 38 -8.24 0.60 10.77
C MET A 38 -7.45 0.46 12.08
N THR A 39 -6.13 0.26 11.98
CA THR A 39 -5.22 0.09 13.13
C THR A 39 -4.43 1.37 13.42
N LYS A 40 -3.70 1.39 14.55
CA LYS A 40 -2.82 2.52 14.90
C LYS A 40 -1.62 2.67 13.95
N ILE A 41 -1.11 1.55 13.44
CA ILE A 41 0.02 1.48 12.51
C ILE A 41 -0.42 0.58 11.35
N PRO A 42 -0.85 1.17 10.23
CA PRO A 42 -1.26 0.39 9.08
C PRO A 42 -0.09 -0.41 8.50
N VAL A 43 -0.39 -1.65 8.12
CA VAL A 43 0.57 -2.58 7.50
C VAL A 43 -0.05 -3.04 6.20
N VAL A 44 0.67 -2.90 5.10
CA VAL A 44 0.24 -3.37 3.77
C VAL A 44 1.27 -4.36 3.26
N GLY A 45 0.81 -5.40 2.57
CA GLY A 45 1.65 -6.35 1.87
C GLY A 45 1.51 -6.20 0.37
N PHE A 46 2.63 -6.40 -0.35
CA PHE A 46 2.64 -6.43 -1.80
C PHE A 46 2.78 -7.86 -2.31
N VAL A 47 2.21 -8.14 -3.47
CA VAL A 47 2.60 -9.30 -4.27
C VAL A 47 4.09 -9.17 -4.61
N TYR A 48 4.86 -10.24 -4.41
CA TYR A 48 6.33 -10.23 -4.54
C TYR A 48 6.81 -9.64 -5.87
N SER A 49 6.18 -10.01 -6.99
CA SER A 49 6.53 -9.55 -8.33
C SER A 49 6.19 -8.08 -8.60
N LYS A 50 5.41 -7.43 -7.71
CA LYS A 50 4.94 -6.04 -7.84
C LYS A 50 5.64 -5.08 -6.87
N VAL A 51 6.52 -5.57 -5.99
CA VAL A 51 7.20 -4.75 -4.97
C VAL A 51 7.96 -3.58 -5.61
N ASP A 52 8.77 -3.86 -6.64
CA ASP A 52 9.59 -2.84 -7.30
C ASP A 52 8.76 -1.75 -8.01
N GLU A 53 7.52 -2.08 -8.38
CA GLU A 53 6.56 -1.15 -8.97
C GLU A 53 5.86 -0.31 -7.88
N ALA A 54 5.27 -0.97 -6.89
CA ALA A 54 4.33 -0.35 -5.96
C ALA A 54 5.02 0.34 -4.78
N LEU A 55 6.10 -0.23 -4.23
CA LEU A 55 6.75 0.26 -3.02
C LEU A 55 7.26 1.72 -3.18
N PRO A 56 7.96 2.10 -4.26
CA PRO A 56 8.41 3.49 -4.43
C PRO A 56 7.26 4.49 -4.52
N VAL A 57 6.14 4.11 -5.14
CA VAL A 57 4.94 4.95 -5.27
C VAL A 57 4.27 5.15 -3.92
N VAL A 58 4.09 4.06 -3.16
CA VAL A 58 3.53 4.06 -1.80
C VAL A 58 4.36 4.93 -0.86
N ILE A 59 5.69 4.74 -0.83
CA ILE A 59 6.59 5.54 0.01
C ILE A 59 6.50 7.01 -0.36
N LYS A 60 6.54 7.35 -1.65
CA LYS A 60 6.48 8.74 -2.11
C LYS A 60 5.17 9.41 -1.72
N LEU A 61 4.04 8.72 -1.89
CA LEU A 61 2.72 9.22 -1.51
C LEU A 61 2.62 9.41 0.01
N ALA A 62 3.03 8.41 0.79
CA ALA A 62 3.04 8.46 2.25
C ALA A 62 3.88 9.64 2.76
N ASN A 63 5.13 9.76 2.30
CA ASN A 63 6.04 10.83 2.72
C ASN A 63 5.48 12.22 2.34
N LYS A 64 4.89 12.39 1.15
CA LYS A 64 4.22 13.63 0.74
C LYS A 64 3.06 14.02 1.68
N MET A 65 2.47 13.05 2.36
CA MET A 65 1.37 13.24 3.31
C MET A 65 1.85 13.32 4.77
N GLY A 66 3.16 13.41 5.03
CA GLY A 66 3.70 13.46 6.38
C GLY A 66 3.77 12.11 7.10
N ILE A 67 3.65 11.00 6.37
CA ILE A 67 3.63 9.65 6.93
C ILE A 67 4.99 9.00 6.65
N SER A 68 5.67 8.55 7.71
CA SER A 68 6.90 7.76 7.57
C SER A 68 6.57 6.30 7.32
N VAL A 69 7.35 5.63 6.49
CA VAL A 69 7.18 4.21 6.13
C VAL A 69 8.31 3.39 6.73
N LEU A 70 7.96 2.33 7.46
CA LEU A 70 8.89 1.30 7.91
C LEU A 70 8.76 0.10 6.96
N ASP A 71 9.82 -0.18 6.20
CA ASP A 71 9.95 -1.43 5.47
C ASP A 71 10.53 -2.48 6.42
N TRP A 72 9.65 -3.33 6.95
CA TRP A 72 10.02 -4.39 7.89
C TRP A 72 10.91 -5.46 7.25
N GLN A 73 10.76 -5.73 5.95
CA GLN A 73 11.53 -6.77 5.26
C GLN A 73 12.97 -6.34 5.01
N GLN A 74 13.18 -5.07 4.67
CA GLN A 74 14.51 -4.52 4.43
C GLN A 74 15.15 -3.89 5.68
N GLY A 75 14.38 -3.69 6.76
CA GLY A 75 14.84 -2.97 7.95
C GLY A 75 15.11 -1.48 7.68
N ALA A 76 14.43 -0.90 6.69
CA ALA A 76 14.63 0.48 6.24
C ALA A 76 13.51 1.40 6.72
N VAL A 77 13.84 2.65 7.03
CA VAL A 77 12.86 3.69 7.39
C VAL A 77 12.93 4.84 6.39
N PHE A 78 11.81 5.12 5.76
CA PHE A 78 11.62 6.25 4.86
C PHE A 78 10.84 7.32 5.61
N ASN A 79 11.55 8.31 6.15
CA ASN A 79 10.94 9.38 6.92
C ASN A 79 10.27 10.41 6.00
N ALA A 80 9.10 10.89 6.41
CA ALA A 80 8.52 12.09 5.83
C ALA A 80 9.46 13.29 6.07
N LYS A 81 9.70 14.08 5.04
CA LYS A 81 10.50 15.31 5.10
C LYS A 81 9.62 16.53 5.31
#